data_AF-A0A7X8YN37-F1
#
_entry.id   AF-A0A7X8YN37-F1
#
_cell.length_a   1.000
_cell.length_b   1.000
_cell.length_c   1.000
_cell.angle_alpha   90.00
_cell.angle_beta   90.00
_cell.angle_gamma   90.00
#
_symmetry.space_group_name_H-M   'P 1'
#
loop_
_entity.id
_entity.type
_entity.pdbx_description
1 polymer ?
#
loop_
_entity_poly.entity_id
_entity_poly.type
_entity_poly.pdbx_seq_one_letter_code
_entity_poly.pdbx_strand_id
1 'polypeptide(L)'
;MKICPFCHPEEIILANDLAWARYDKFPVTPGHILIITYRHIADFRESTAEEKRAINNLLHQAWDLVDTHFMPDGYNLGVNCGTAAGQTIMHLHLHLIPRYHGDMPNPRGGVRGVIPEKQNY
;
A
#
# COMPACT_ATOMS: atom_id res chain seq x y z
N MET A 1 -3.73 12.19 22.43
CA MET A 1 -3.32 12.17 21.01
C MET A 1 -2.58 10.87 20.77
N LYS A 2 -3.06 10.01 19.87
CA LYS A 2 -2.30 8.81 19.47
C LYS A 2 -1.11 9.28 18.62
N ILE A 3 0.09 8.82 18.97
CA ILE A 3 1.30 9.04 18.17
C ILE A 3 1.10 8.31 16.83
N CYS A 4 1.27 9.00 15.71
CA CYS A 4 1.19 8.36 14.40
C CYS A 4 2.38 7.40 14.21
N PRO A 5 2.14 6.10 13.89
CA PRO A 5 3.21 5.13 13.70
C PRO A 5 4.05 5.38 12.44
N PHE A 6 3.59 6.24 11.53
CA PHE A 6 4.27 6.57 10.27
C PHE A 6 5.06 7.88 10.31
N CYS A 7 4.89 8.69 11.36
CA CYS A 7 5.71 9.89 11.56
C CYS A 7 7.16 9.58 11.99
N HIS A 8 7.43 8.36 12.43
CA HIS A 8 8.76 7.89 12.79
C HIS A 8 9.08 6.67 11.92
N PRO A 9 9.68 6.89 10.74
CA PRO A 9 10.01 5.81 9.82
C PRO A 9 10.92 4.76 10.47
N GLU A 10 10.55 3.49 10.32
CA GLU A 10 11.25 2.32 10.84
C GLU A 10 11.25 1.23 9.77
N GLU A 11 12.27 0.35 9.77
CA GLU A 11 12.35 -0.80 8.86
C GLU A 11 12.24 -0.39 7.38
N ILE A 12 12.83 0.76 7.03
CA ILE A 12 12.81 1.32 5.68
C ILE A 12 13.53 0.37 4.72
N ILE A 13 12.85 -0.03 3.64
CA ILE A 13 13.42 -0.86 2.57
C ILE A 13 13.73 -0.05 1.31
N LEU A 14 12.98 1.03 1.06
CA LEU A 14 13.19 1.98 -0.04
C LEU A 14 12.83 3.39 0.44
N ALA A 15 13.50 4.42 -0.07
CA ALA A 15 13.16 5.80 0.23
C ALA A 15 13.64 6.77 -0.84
N ASN A 16 13.02 7.95 -0.86
CA ASN A 16 13.50 9.15 -1.57
C ASN A 16 13.25 10.38 -0.70
N ASP A 17 13.29 11.59 -1.27
CA ASP A 17 13.17 12.83 -0.50
C ASP A 17 11.79 13.06 0.14
N LEU A 18 10.72 12.46 -0.40
CA LEU A 18 9.33 12.80 -0.03
C LEU A 18 8.51 11.60 0.47
N ALA A 19 8.98 10.38 0.22
CA ALA A 19 8.33 9.16 0.63
C ALA A 19 9.34 8.06 0.99
N TRP A 20 8.85 7.06 1.69
CA TRP A 20 9.59 5.87 2.11
C TRP A 20 8.68 4.65 2.04
N ALA A 21 9.26 3.46 2.04
CA ALA A 21 8.52 2.21 2.01
C ALA A 21 9.07 1.21 3.02
N ARG A 22 8.20 0.32 3.47
CA ARG A 22 8.52 -0.85 4.31
C ARG A 22 7.56 -1.99 4.02
N TYR A 23 7.91 -3.20 4.44
CA TYR A 23 6.95 -4.30 4.49
C TYR A 23 5.86 -4.00 5.53
N ASP A 24 4.63 -4.43 5.25
CA ASP A 24 3.54 -4.35 6.21
C ASP A 24 3.81 -5.33 7.37
N LYS A 25 3.58 -4.87 8.61
CA LYS A 25 3.72 -5.71 9.82
C LYS A 25 2.62 -6.78 9.90
N PHE A 26 1.49 -6.55 9.23
CA PHE A 26 0.36 -7.46 9.10
C PHE A 26 0.04 -7.68 7.62
N PRO A 27 0.91 -8.39 6.88
CA PRO A 27 0.78 -8.53 5.45
C PRO A 27 -0.51 -9.26 5.06
N VAL A 28 -1.22 -8.77 4.04
CA VAL A 28 -2.36 -9.50 3.45
C VAL A 28 -1.86 -10.77 2.77
N THR A 29 -0.70 -10.68 2.13
CA THR A 29 0.01 -11.75 1.43
C THR A 29 1.52 -11.50 1.55
N PRO A 30 2.38 -12.53 1.36
CA PRO A 30 3.84 -12.35 1.39
C PRO A 30 4.30 -11.26 0.42
N GLY A 31 5.17 -10.36 0.90
CA GLY A 31 5.68 -9.22 0.13
C GLY A 31 4.80 -7.96 0.14
N HIS A 32 3.73 -7.90 0.95
CA HIS A 32 2.92 -6.68 1.10
C HIS A 32 3.79 -5.50 1.57
N ILE A 33 3.85 -4.45 0.75
CA ILE A 33 4.61 -3.22 1.02
C ILE A 33 3.65 -2.04 1.21
N LEU A 34 4.02 -1.16 2.14
CA LEU A 34 3.42 0.16 2.33
C LEU A 34 4.39 1.23 1.82
N ILE A 35 3.91 2.15 0.98
CA ILE A 35 4.64 3.37 0.55
C ILE A 35 3.99 4.59 1.19
N ILE A 36 4.76 5.33 1.96
CA ILE A 36 4.28 6.28 2.97
C ILE A 36 4.96 7.63 2.73
N THR A 37 4.22 8.74 2.78
CA THR A 37 4.83 10.08 2.70
C THR A 37 5.62 10.41 3.97
N TYR A 38 6.69 11.20 3.91
CA TYR A 38 7.28 11.73 5.15
C TYR A 38 6.36 12.76 5.80
N ARG A 39 5.75 13.63 4.99
CA ARG A 39 4.77 14.61 5.47
C ARG A 39 3.53 13.89 5.98
N HIS A 40 3.08 14.27 7.16
CA HIS A 40 1.85 13.76 7.76
C HIS A 40 0.63 14.41 7.09
N ILE A 41 0.06 13.70 6.13
CA ILE A 41 -1.23 14.02 5.50
C ILE A 41 -2.13 12.80 5.59
N ALA A 42 -3.43 12.98 5.82
CA ALA A 42 -4.30 11.83 6.00
C ALA A 42 -4.76 11.24 4.66
N ASP A 43 -5.01 12.09 3.67
CA ASP A 43 -5.71 11.71 2.44
C ASP A 43 -4.85 11.91 1.20
N PHE A 44 -5.01 11.02 0.21
CA PHE A 44 -4.30 11.13 -1.07
C PHE A 44 -4.54 12.47 -1.79
N ARG A 45 -5.71 13.10 -1.60
CA ARG A 45 -6.04 14.41 -2.19
C ARG A 45 -5.18 15.54 -1.64
N GLU A 46 -4.62 15.40 -0.45
CA GLU A 46 -3.73 16.38 0.19
C GLU A 46 -2.29 16.31 -0.33
N SER A 47 -1.95 15.25 -1.10
CA SER A 47 -0.60 15.08 -1.64
C SER A 47 -0.31 16.05 -2.77
N THR A 48 0.91 16.60 -2.76
CA THR A 48 1.41 17.48 -3.82
C THR A 48 1.72 16.68 -5.10
N ALA A 49 1.97 17.37 -6.22
CA ALA A 49 2.38 16.70 -7.44
C ALA A 49 3.74 16.00 -7.27
N GLU A 50 4.62 16.58 -6.47
CA GLU A 50 5.95 16.07 -6.13
C GLU A 50 5.85 14.80 -5.30
N GLU A 51 4.99 14.79 -4.27
CA GLU A 51 4.75 13.59 -3.44
C GLU A 51 4.13 12.46 -4.26
N LYS A 52 3.20 12.75 -5.17
CA LYS A 52 2.63 11.75 -6.08
C LYS A 52 3.70 11.12 -6.97
N ARG A 53 4.62 11.93 -7.53
CA ARG A 53 5.76 11.42 -8.31
C ARG A 53 6.71 10.59 -7.44
N ALA A 54 7.00 11.04 -6.23
CA ALA A 54 7.85 10.31 -5.29
C ALA A 54 7.26 8.95 -4.90
N ILE A 55 5.96 8.89 -4.61
CA ILE A 55 5.23 7.64 -4.35
C ILE A 55 5.32 6.72 -5.56
N ASN A 56 5.04 7.24 -6.76
CA ASN A 56 5.07 6.44 -7.98
C ASN A 56 6.47 5.89 -8.29
N ASN A 57 7.53 6.68 -8.08
CA ASN A 57 8.90 6.22 -8.27
C ASN A 57 9.28 5.10 -7.29
N LEU A 58 8.80 5.16 -6.04
CA LEU A 58 8.99 4.06 -5.08
C LEU A 58 8.12 2.86 -5.41
N LEU A 59 6.94 3.06 -5.98
CA LEU A 59 6.06 1.98 -6.38
C LEU A 59 6.72 1.09 -7.42
N HIS A 60 7.35 1.67 -8.44
CA HIS A 60 8.10 0.90 -9.43
C HIS A 60 9.27 0.12 -8.81
N GLN A 61 10.05 0.75 -7.93
CA GLN A 61 11.15 0.07 -7.22
C GLN A 61 10.66 -1.05 -6.30
N ALA A 62 9.53 -0.84 -5.62
CA ALA A 62 8.92 -1.84 -4.76
C ALA A 62 8.41 -3.03 -5.57
N TRP A 63 7.92 -2.80 -6.79
CA TRP A 63 7.51 -3.84 -7.71
C TRP A 63 8.69 -4.74 -8.09
N ASP A 64 9.80 -4.15 -8.54
CA ASP A 64 11.01 -4.89 -8.92
C ASP A 64 11.57 -5.70 -7.72
N LEU A 65 11.54 -5.09 -6.53
CA LEU A 65 11.95 -5.74 -5.28
C LEU A 65 11.08 -6.96 -4.97
N VAL A 66 9.75 -6.83 -5.07
CA VAL A 66 8.84 -7.93 -4.80
C VAL A 66 8.97 -9.03 -5.85
N ASP A 67 9.04 -8.67 -7.14
CA ASP A 67 9.21 -9.64 -8.22
C ASP A 67 10.48 -10.48 -8.03
N THR A 68 11.57 -9.84 -7.59
CA THR A 68 12.85 -10.51 -7.35
C THR A 68 12.81 -11.48 -6.17
N HIS A 69 12.15 -11.12 -5.07
CA HIS A 69 12.21 -11.89 -3.82
C HIS A 69 11.04 -12.85 -3.60
N PHE A 70 9.88 -12.56 -4.18
CA PHE A 70 8.64 -13.26 -3.89
C PHE A 70 7.97 -13.85 -5.13
N MET A 71 8.30 -13.39 -6.34
CA MET A 71 7.79 -13.92 -7.62
C MET A 71 6.26 -14.10 -7.63
N PRO A 72 5.46 -13.04 -7.39
CA PRO A 72 4.00 -13.14 -7.37
C PRO A 72 3.41 -13.30 -8.77
N ASP A 73 2.16 -13.78 -8.82
CA ASP A 73 1.39 -13.97 -10.06
C ASP A 73 0.57 -12.73 -10.45
N GLY A 74 0.49 -11.73 -9.57
CA GLY A 74 -0.23 -10.48 -9.81
C GLY A 74 -0.18 -9.53 -8.63
N TYR A 75 -0.92 -8.42 -8.71
CA TYR A 75 -0.92 -7.39 -7.67
C TYR A 75 -2.30 -6.75 -7.46
N ASN A 76 -2.56 -6.31 -6.23
CA ASN A 76 -3.54 -5.28 -5.93
C ASN A 76 -2.83 -4.05 -5.38
N LEU A 77 -3.24 -2.89 -5.87
CA LEU A 77 -2.72 -1.61 -5.44
C LEU A 77 -3.88 -0.76 -4.92
N GLY A 78 -3.68 -0.04 -3.81
CA GLY A 78 -4.77 0.75 -3.23
C GLY A 78 -4.34 1.75 -2.16
N VAL A 79 -5.16 2.78 -2.00
CA VAL A 79 -5.09 3.74 -0.89
C VAL A 79 -6.48 3.83 -0.29
N ASN A 80 -6.57 3.70 1.03
CA ASN A 80 -7.82 3.97 1.74
C ASN A 80 -7.86 5.46 2.12
N CYS A 81 -8.89 6.17 1.67
CA CYS A 81 -9.11 7.59 1.97
C CYS A 81 -10.33 7.76 2.87
N GLY A 82 -10.09 8.00 4.16
CA GLY A 82 -11.13 8.16 5.19
C GLY A 82 -11.58 6.84 5.83
N THR A 83 -12.21 6.96 7.00
CA THR A 83 -12.59 5.81 7.83
C THR A 83 -13.65 4.92 7.19
N ALA A 84 -14.58 5.49 6.42
CA ALA A 84 -15.58 4.74 5.66
C ALA A 84 -14.97 3.84 4.57
N ALA A 85 -13.76 4.16 4.11
CA ALA A 85 -12.98 3.34 3.17
C ALA A 85 -12.03 2.35 3.90
N GLY A 86 -12.13 2.23 5.23
CA GLY A 86 -11.29 1.32 6.01
C GLY A 86 -9.92 1.89 6.41
N GLN A 87 -9.68 3.20 6.24
CA GLN A 87 -8.42 3.81 6.70
C GLN A 87 -8.35 3.83 8.24
N THR A 88 -7.30 3.22 8.80
CA THR A 88 -7.08 3.12 10.25
C THR A 88 -5.90 3.95 10.74
N ILE A 89 -4.87 4.12 9.89
CA ILE A 89 -3.76 5.03 10.11
C ILE A 89 -3.99 6.27 9.24
N MET A 90 -4.25 7.40 9.89
CA MET A 90 -4.56 8.69 9.24
C MET A 90 -3.29 9.40 8.76
N HIS A 91 -2.45 8.67 8.03
CA HIS A 91 -1.25 9.14 7.38
C HIS A 91 -1.17 8.40 6.05
N LEU A 92 -1.09 9.11 4.93
CA LEU A 92 -1.14 8.58 3.58
C LEU A 92 -0.15 7.44 3.39
N HIS A 93 -0.69 6.29 2.99
CA HIS A 93 0.06 5.10 2.63
C HIS A 93 -0.61 4.40 1.46
N LEU A 94 0.18 4.02 0.46
CA LEU A 94 -0.22 3.18 -0.65
C LEU A 94 0.16 1.74 -0.34
N HIS A 95 -0.81 0.84 -0.50
CA HIS A 95 -0.62 -0.60 -0.41
C HIS A 95 -0.19 -1.13 -1.78
N LEU A 96 0.91 -1.88 -1.81
CA LEU A 96 1.29 -2.79 -2.89
C LEU A 96 1.17 -4.22 -2.35
N ILE A 97 0.11 -4.91 -2.75
CA ILE A 97 -0.25 -6.25 -2.25
C ILE A 97 0.02 -7.27 -3.36
N PRO A 98 1.06 -8.11 -3.23
CA PRO A 98 1.32 -9.18 -4.19
C PRO A 98 0.24 -10.25 -4.12
N ARG A 99 -0.11 -10.88 -5.24
CA ARG A 99 -1.15 -11.90 -5.34
C ARG A 99 -0.57 -13.18 -5.92
N TYR A 100 -1.08 -14.31 -5.47
CA TYR A 100 -0.57 -15.63 -5.83
C TYR A 100 -1.73 -16.54 -6.23
N HIS A 101 -1.51 -17.43 -7.19
CA HIS A 101 -2.48 -18.46 -7.50
C HIS A 101 -2.77 -19.33 -6.27
N GLY A 102 -4.05 -19.42 -5.89
CA GLY A 102 -4.49 -20.16 -4.71
C GLY A 102 -4.46 -19.38 -3.39
N ASP A 103 -4.06 -18.10 -3.39
CA ASP A 103 -4.14 -17.25 -2.19
C ASP A 103 -5.57 -16.96 -1.73
N MET A 104 -6.56 -17.16 -2.61
CA MET A 104 -7.97 -17.11 -2.28
C MET A 104 -8.80 -18.03 -3.21
N PRO A 105 -10.01 -18.47 -2.77
CA PRO A 105 -10.83 -19.39 -3.56
C PRO A 105 -11.29 -18.84 -4.93
N ASN A 106 -11.58 -17.54 -5.02
CA ASN A 106 -12.02 -16.89 -6.26
C ASN A 106 -11.51 -15.44 -6.34
N PRO A 107 -10.48 -15.14 -7.16
CA PRO A 107 -9.94 -13.80 -7.30
C PRO A 107 -10.77 -12.87 -8.20
N ARG A 108 -11.79 -13.37 -8.89
CA ARG A 108 -12.66 -12.55 -9.76
C ARG A 108 -13.26 -11.39 -8.95
N GLY A 109 -13.26 -10.21 -9.53
CA GLY A 109 -13.72 -8.97 -8.89
C GLY A 109 -12.64 -8.16 -8.18
N GLY A 110 -11.56 -8.79 -7.69
CA GLY A 110 -10.41 -8.10 -7.11
C GLY A 110 -10.79 -7.02 -6.09
N VAL A 111 -10.48 -5.75 -6.42
CA VAL A 111 -10.78 -4.55 -5.59
C VAL A 111 -12.24 -4.46 -5.15
N ARG A 112 -13.19 -5.05 -5.90
CA ARG A 112 -14.61 -5.10 -5.48
C ARG A 112 -14.83 -5.85 -4.17
N GLY A 113 -13.88 -6.68 -3.74
CA GLY A 113 -13.89 -7.38 -2.45
C GLY A 113 -13.92 -6.45 -1.23
N VAL A 114 -13.71 -5.13 -1.39
CA VAL A 114 -13.97 -4.14 -0.33
C VAL A 114 -15.42 -4.17 0.17
N ILE A 115 -16.37 -4.61 -0.66
CA ILE A 115 -17.74 -4.95 -0.27
C ILE A 115 -17.96 -6.41 -0.71
N PRO A 116 -17.72 -7.40 0.17
CA PRO A 116 -17.66 -8.82 -0.20
C PRO A 116 -18.88 -9.31 -0.98
N GLU A 117 -20.08 -8.85 -0.63
CA GLU A 117 -21.34 -9.24 -1.27
C GLU A 117 -21.44 -8.77 -2.73
N LYS A 118 -20.61 -7.78 -3.13
CA LYS A 118 -20.56 -7.21 -4.49
C LYS A 118 -19.34 -7.65 -5.29
N GLN A 119 -18.50 -8.54 -4.73
CA GLN A 119 -17.26 -8.97 -5.38
C GLN A 119 -17.54 -9.71 -6.68
N ASN A 120 -18.45 -10.68 -6.65
CA ASN A 120 -18.77 -11.55 -7.77
C ASN A 120 -19.78 -10.89 -8.71
N TYR A 121 -19.50 -10.93 -10.02
CA TYR A 121 -20.37 -10.55 -11.12
C TYR A 121 -20.14 -11.50 -12.29
#